data_AF-A0A5S3N5F8-F1
#
_entry.id   AF-A0A5S3N5F8-F1
#
_cell.length_a   1.000
_cell.length_b   1.000
_cell.length_c   1.000
_cell.angle_alpha   90.00
_cell.angle_beta   90.00
_cell.angle_gamma   90.00
#
_symmetry.space_group_name_H-M   'P 1'
#
loop_
_entity.id
_entity.type
_entity.pdbx_description
1 polymer ?
#
loop_
_entity_poly.entity_id
_entity_poly.type
_entity_poly.pdbx_seq_one_letter_code
_entity_poly.pdbx_strand_id
1 'polypeptide(L)'
;MTPEYLKRKTTAELKKEYKSTKVVLKGLILFLIALISYAIYGLLKKDDNVVFFSILFVGIFCLSTLPYQIKFMKKIKEEIKKRHNLK
;
A
#
# COMPACT_ATOMS: atom_id res chain seq x y z
N MET A 1 -8.35 16.48 -6.90
CA MET A 1 -7.41 17.47 -6.31
C MET A 1 -6.10 16.81 -5.93
N THR A 2 -5.01 17.19 -6.59
CA THR A 2 -3.63 16.78 -6.24
C THR A 2 -3.13 17.61 -5.08
N PRO A 3 -2.53 16.98 -4.06
CA PRO A 3 -2.11 17.67 -2.85
C PRO A 3 -0.96 18.65 -3.15
N GLU A 4 -1.00 19.79 -2.47
CA GLU A 4 -0.13 20.94 -2.75
C GLU A 4 1.36 20.63 -2.56
N TYR A 5 1.70 19.76 -1.60
CA TYR A 5 3.09 19.34 -1.38
C TYR A 5 3.69 18.59 -2.58
N LEU A 6 2.88 17.89 -3.40
CA LEU A 6 3.36 17.25 -4.63
C LEU A 6 3.68 18.30 -5.71
N LYS A 7 3.03 19.46 -5.67
CA LYS A 7 3.29 20.54 -6.63
C LYS A 7 4.66 21.19 -6.37
N ARG A 8 5.07 21.30 -5.10
CA ARG A 8 6.34 21.92 -4.69
C ARG A 8 7.58 21.04 -4.96
N LYS A 9 7.41 19.73 -5.17
CA LYS A 9 8.52 18.80 -5.43
C LYS A 9 8.98 18.84 -6.89
N THR A 10 10.24 18.51 -7.12
CA THR A 10 10.79 18.36 -8.48
C THR A 10 10.31 17.04 -9.13
N THR A 11 10.39 16.94 -10.45
CA THR A 11 10.00 15.72 -11.19
C THR A 11 10.84 14.50 -10.79
N ALA A 12 12.12 14.71 -10.46
CA ALA A 12 13.01 13.65 -9.98
C ALA A 12 12.57 13.12 -8.61
N GLU A 13 12.20 14.02 -7.69
CA GLU A 13 11.68 13.65 -6.36
C GLU A 13 10.34 12.93 -6.45
N LEU A 14 9.43 13.40 -7.31
CA LEU A 14 8.14 12.73 -7.54
C LEU A 14 8.33 11.30 -8.06
N LYS A 15 9.30 11.10 -8.96
CA LYS A 15 9.62 9.76 -9.50
C LYS A 15 10.24 8.85 -8.43
N LYS A 16 11.09 9.41 -7.55
CA LYS A 16 11.67 8.69 -6.40
C LYS A 16 10.58 8.29 -5.40
N GLU A 17 9.69 9.21 -5.04
CA GLU A 17 8.55 8.91 -4.16
C GLU A 17 7.60 7.88 -4.77
N TYR A 18 7.31 7.99 -6.07
CA TYR A 18 6.49 7.00 -6.78
C TYR A 18 7.10 5.60 -6.68
N LYS A 19 8.40 5.47 -6.94
CA LYS A 19 9.11 4.18 -6.84
C LYS A 19 9.13 3.66 -5.41
N SER A 20 9.42 4.52 -4.43
CA SER A 20 9.44 4.15 -3.01
C SER A 20 8.07 3.66 -2.55
N THR A 21 7.01 4.43 -2.83
CA THR A 21 5.63 4.05 -2.48
C THR A 21 5.22 2.73 -3.13
N LYS A 22 5.64 2.49 -4.38
CA LYS A 22 5.38 1.22 -5.09
C LYS A 22 6.07 0.02 -4.43
N VAL A 23 7.30 0.20 -3.95
CA VAL A 23 8.04 -0.84 -3.23
C VAL A 23 7.38 -1.14 -1.89
N VAL A 24 7.04 -0.11 -1.12
CA VAL A 24 6.35 -0.26 0.16
C VAL A 24 5.01 -0.98 -0.02
N LEU A 25 4.22 -0.59 -1.02
CA LEU A 25 2.94 -1.24 -1.33
C LEU A 25 3.14 -2.73 -1.66
N LYS A 26 4.13 -3.08 -2.49
CA LYS A 26 4.44 -4.48 -2.81
C LYS A 26 4.86 -5.27 -1.56
N GLY A 27 5.71 -4.69 -0.72
CA GLY A 27 6.14 -5.30 0.54
C GLY A 27 4.98 -5.53 1.49
N LEU A 28 4.08 -4.56 1.61
CA LEU A 28 2.89 -4.65 2.45
C LEU A 28 1.95 -5.76 1.99
N ILE A 29 1.71 -5.89 0.68
CA ILE A 29 0.90 -6.97 0.12
C ILE A 29 1.54 -8.34 0.41
N LEU A 30 2.85 -8.48 0.19
CA LEU A 30 3.56 -9.73 0.47
C LEU A 30 3.47 -10.12 1.95
N PHE A 31 3.67 -9.14 2.83
CA PHE A 31 3.56 -9.32 4.28
C PHE A 31 2.15 -9.73 4.69
N LEU A 32 1.11 -9.10 4.14
CA LEU A 32 -0.29 -9.45 4.41
C LEU A 32 -0.62 -10.88 3.97
N ILE A 33 -0.15 -11.30 2.79
CA ILE A 33 -0.34 -12.67 2.31
C ILE A 33 0.31 -13.66 3.28
N ALA A 34 1.57 -13.42 3.68
CA ALA A 34 2.27 -14.27 4.63
C ALA A 34 1.55 -14.35 5.99
N LEU A 35 1.06 -13.20 6.49
CA LEU A 35 0.33 -13.12 7.76
C LEU A 35 -0.98 -13.91 7.71
N ILE A 36 -1.74 -13.78 6.63
CA ILE A 36 -3.01 -14.49 6.42
C ILE A 36 -2.75 -16.00 6.29
N SER A 37 -1.75 -16.41 5.51
CA SER A 37 -1.36 -17.82 5.39
C SER A 37 -0.97 -18.42 6.74
N TYR A 38 -0.18 -17.69 7.54
CA TYR A 38 0.18 -18.11 8.88
C TYR A 38 -1.03 -18.19 9.81
N ALA A 39 -1.95 -17.22 9.74
CA ALA A 39 -3.14 -17.20 10.56
C ALA A 39 -4.10 -18.35 10.23
N ILE A 40 -4.31 -18.65 8.94
CA ILE A 40 -5.11 -19.79 8.49
C ILE A 40 -4.48 -21.10 8.96
N TYR A 41 -3.15 -21.25 8.84
CA TYR A 41 -2.44 -22.43 9.32
C TYR A 41 -2.59 -22.60 10.84
N GLY A 42 -2.48 -21.50 11.59
CA GLY A 42 -2.68 -21.49 13.04
C GLY A 42 -4.10 -21.88 13.44
N LEU A 43 -5.11 -21.31 12.77
CA LEU A 43 -6.53 -21.60 13.02
C LEU A 43 -6.89 -23.07 12.74
N LEU A 44 -6.26 -23.68 11.73
CA LEU A 44 -6.50 -25.10 11.40
C LEU A 44 -5.83 -26.08 12.36
N LYS A 45 -4.76 -25.66 13.07
CA LYS A 45 -3.90 -26.57 13.84
C LYS A 45 -3.84 -26.30 15.34
N LYS A 46 -4.33 -25.14 15.81
CA LYS A 46 -4.27 -24.73 17.22
C LYS A 46 -5.65 -24.25 17.68
N ASP A 47 -6.07 -24.68 18.87
CA ASP A 47 -7.36 -24.31 19.49
C ASP A 47 -7.46 -22.83 19.92
N ASP A 48 -6.35 -22.08 19.91
CA ASP A 48 -6.31 -20.64 20.21
C ASP A 48 -6.89 -19.79 19.07
N ASN A 49 -8.18 -20.00 18.81
CA ASN A 49 -8.93 -19.37 17.72
C ASN A 49 -8.94 -17.84 17.84
N VAL A 50 -8.94 -17.30 19.07
CA VAL A 50 -9.04 -15.84 19.32
C VAL A 50 -7.85 -15.06 18.75
N VAL A 51 -6.64 -15.57 18.90
CA VAL A 51 -5.42 -14.90 18.45
C VAL A 51 -5.36 -14.89 16.92
N PHE A 52 -5.62 -16.03 16.29
CA PHE A 52 -5.59 -16.14 14.83
C PHE A 52 -6.73 -15.36 14.16
N PHE A 53 -7.91 -15.31 14.78
CA PHE A 53 -9.02 -14.48 14.30
C PHE A 53 -8.68 -12.99 14.36
N SER A 54 -8.01 -12.56 15.43
CA SER A 54 -7.53 -11.17 15.59
C SER A 54 -6.51 -10.80 14.51
N ILE A 55 -5.58 -11.72 14.19
CA ILE A 55 -4.59 -11.52 13.11
C ILE A 55 -5.27 -11.40 11.74
N LEU A 56 -6.28 -12.22 11.46
CA LEU A 56 -7.07 -12.13 10.23
C LEU A 56 -7.82 -10.80 10.13
N PHE A 57 -8.46 -10.36 11.23
CA PHE A 57 -9.19 -9.10 11.25
C PHE A 57 -8.29 -7.89 10.97
N VAL A 58 -7.11 -7.84 11.60
CA VAL A 58 -6.09 -6.81 11.32
C VAL A 58 -5.61 -6.89 9.87
N GLY A 59 -5.41 -8.09 9.34
CA GLY A 59 -5.06 -8.30 7.93
C GLY A 59 -6.10 -7.69 6.97
N ILE A 60 -7.38 -7.97 7.21
CA ILE A 60 -8.50 -7.41 6.42
C ILE A 60 -8.58 -5.90 6.56
N PHE A 61 -8.38 -5.36 7.78
CA PHE A 61 -8.35 -3.92 8.00
C PHE A 61 -7.21 -3.26 7.22
N CYS A 62 -6.01 -3.85 7.20
CA CYS A 62 -4.90 -3.36 6.39
C CYS A 62 -5.20 -3.44 4.89
N LEU A 63 -5.93 -4.45 4.40
CA LEU A 63 -6.36 -4.49 3.00
C LEU A 63 -7.24 -3.28 2.62
N SER A 64 -8.07 -2.79 3.56
CA SER A 64 -8.88 -1.59 3.34
C SER A 64 -8.06 -0.31 3.15
N THR A 65 -6.80 -0.29 3.59
CA THR A 65 -5.87 0.86 3.41
C THR A 65 -5.14 0.85 2.07
N LEU A 66 -5.07 -0.29 1.37
CA LEU A 66 -4.48 -0.40 0.03
C LEU A 66 -5.11 0.53 -1.02
N PRO A 67 -6.45 0.69 -1.13
CA PRO A 67 -7.04 1.61 -2.10
C PRO A 67 -6.58 3.07 -1.88
N TYR A 68 -6.32 3.47 -0.64
CA TYR A 68 -5.75 4.79 -0.34
C TYR A 68 -4.34 4.93 -0.93
N GLN A 69 -3.47 3.93 -0.71
CA GLN A 69 -2.10 3.90 -1.26
C GLN A 69 -2.10 3.87 -2.80
N ILE A 70 -3.05 3.16 -3.42
CA ILE A 70 -3.23 3.14 -4.88
C ILE A 70 -3.68 4.51 -5.40
N LYS A 71 -4.66 5.16 -4.74
CA LYS A 71 -5.15 6.49 -5.12
C LYS A 71 -4.05 7.53 -5.01
N PHE A 72 -3.21 7.45 -3.99
CA PHE A 72 -2.05 8.30 -3.80
C PHE A 72 -1.02 8.14 -4.94
N MET A 73 -0.67 6.90 -5.29
CA MET A 73 0.22 6.64 -6.43
C MET A 73 -0.36 7.13 -7.76
N LYS A 74 -1.68 6.99 -7.97
CA LYS A 74 -2.35 7.53 -9.18
C LYS A 74 -2.18 9.05 -9.27
N LYS A 75 -2.37 9.78 -8.16
CA LYS A 75 -2.17 11.23 -8.11
C LYS A 75 -0.72 11.63 -8.44
N ILE A 76 0.27 10.91 -7.91
CA ILE A 76 1.68 11.16 -8.27
C ILE A 76 1.92 10.91 -9.76
N LYS A 77 1.39 9.81 -10.29
CA LYS A 77 1.52 9.46 -11.71
C LYS A 77 0.87 10.50 -12.63
N GLU A 78 -0.30 11.02 -12.25
CA GLU A 78 -0.98 12.10 -12.96
C GLU A 78 -0.17 13.40 -12.96
N GLU A 79 0.42 13.79 -11.83
CA GLU A 79 1.30 14.96 -11.75
C GLU A 79 2.55 14.80 -12.62
N ILE A 80 3.20 13.63 -12.60
CA ILE A 80 4.34 13.35 -13.48
C ILE A 80 3.92 13.45 -14.95
N LYS A 81 2.76 12.87 -15.32
CA LYS A 81 2.24 12.89 -16.70
C LYS A 81 1.90 14.30 -17.17
N LYS A 82 1.29 15.12 -16.31
CA LYS A 82 1.01 16.54 -16.60
C LYS A 82 2.29 17.30 -16.93
N ARG A 83 3.34 17.12 -16.12
CA ARG A 83 4.65 17.78 -16.34
C ARG A 83 5.39 17.28 -17.57
N HIS A 84 5.18 16.02 -17.96
CA HIS A 84 5.77 15.46 -19.18
C HIS A 84 5.03 15.89 -20.45
N ASN A 85 3.71 16.10 -20.40
CA ASN A 85 2.90 16.58 -21.53
C ASN A 85 2.92 18.11 -21.71
N LEU A 86 3.45 18.86 -20.73
CA LEU A 86 3.71 20.30 -20.82
C LEU A 86 5.10 20.62 -21.39
N LYS A 87 5.85 19.60 -21.79
CA LYS A 87 7.16 19.67 -22.42
C LYS A 87 7.05 19.19 -23.85
#